data_AF-A0A6B4JK49-F1
#
_entry.id   AF-A0A6B4JK49-F1
#
_cell.length_a   1.000
_cell.length_b   1.000
_cell.length_c   1.000
_cell.angle_alpha   90.00
_cell.angle_beta   90.00
_cell.angle_gamma   90.00
#
_symmetry.space_group_name_H-M   'P 1'
#
loop_
_entity.id
_entity.type
_entity.pdbx_description
1 polymer ?
#
loop_
_entity_poly.entity_id
_entity_poly.type
_entity_poly.pdbx_seq_one_letter_code
_entity_poly.pdbx_strand_id
1 'polypeptide(L)'
;MEKLKTFLHKLFWLDKFEGKSKILNFGAKFFMYCYIILIPLNLLLNIISLDLENIIFGCFLFIIYPIMYRIVMGFQRLIHGI
;
A
#
# COMPACT_ATOMS: atom_id res chain seq x y z
N MET A 1 9.99 -8.13 -14.01
CA MET A 1 9.95 -6.90 -13.19
C MET A 1 8.76 -6.00 -13.54
N GLU A 2 8.49 -5.75 -14.83
CA GLU A 2 7.40 -4.85 -15.28
C GLU A 2 6.00 -5.26 -14.80
N LYS A 3 5.68 -6.56 -14.80
CA LYS A 3 4.36 -7.06 -14.35
C LYS A 3 4.05 -6.68 -12.89
N LEU A 4 5.04 -6.79 -11.99
CA LEU A 4 4.89 -6.44 -10.57
C LEU A 4 4.70 -4.93 -10.40
N LYS A 5 5.49 -4.12 -11.10
CA LYS A 5 5.36 -2.66 -11.08
C LYS A 5 3.97 -2.22 -11.55
N THR A 6 3.49 -2.77 -12.67
CA THR A 6 2.15 -2.47 -13.20
C THR A 6 1.04 -2.92 -12.24
N PHE A 7 1.20 -4.07 -11.59
CA PHE A 7 0.26 -4.52 -10.57
C PHE A 7 0.19 -3.54 -9.39
N LEU A 8 1.34 -3.15 -8.83
CA LEU A 8 1.40 -2.21 -7.72
C LEU A 8 0.84 -0.83 -8.10
N HIS A 9 1.14 -0.35 -9.30
CA HIS A 9 0.58 0.90 -9.81
C HIS A 9 -0.96 0.85 -9.83
N LYS A 10 -1.55 -0.24 -10.33
CA LYS A 10 -3.01 -0.43 -10.33
C LYS A 10 -3.57 -0.67 -8.92
N LEU A 11 -2.85 -1.38 -8.06
CA LEU A 11 -3.25 -1.65 -6.69
C LEU A 11 -3.41 -0.34 -5.92
N PHE A 12 -2.42 0.54 -6.05
CA PHE A 12 -2.37 1.84 -5.39
C PHE A 12 -2.94 3.00 -6.23
N TRP A 13 -3.64 2.73 -7.34
CA TRP A 13 -4.27 3.77 -8.20
C TRP A 13 -3.32 4.89 -8.64
N LEU A 14 -2.03 4.60 -8.79
CA LEU A 14 -1.05 5.58 -9.26
C LEU A 14 -1.41 6.11 -10.65
N ASP A 15 -1.94 5.24 -11.50
CA ASP A 15 -2.50 5.54 -12.82
C ASP A 15 -3.66 6.55 -12.77
N LYS A 16 -4.42 6.60 -11.67
CA LYS A 16 -5.56 7.52 -11.52
C LYS A 16 -5.18 8.89 -10.99
N PHE A 17 -4.02 9.02 -10.33
CA PHE A 17 -3.57 10.27 -9.73
C PHE A 17 -2.49 10.97 -10.54
N GLU A 18 -1.77 10.22 -11.39
CA GLU A 18 -0.79 10.76 -12.31
C GLU A 18 -1.43 11.82 -13.23
N GLY A 19 -0.82 13.00 -13.29
CA GLY A 19 -1.33 14.15 -14.05
C GLY A 19 -2.51 14.91 -13.45
N LYS A 20 -3.24 14.33 -12.47
CA LYS A 20 -4.42 14.99 -11.85
C LYS A 20 -4.11 15.70 -10.53
N SER A 21 -3.39 15.05 -9.61
CA SER A 21 -3.03 15.65 -8.32
C SER A 21 -1.65 15.21 -7.86
N LYS A 22 -0.75 16.19 -7.67
CA LYS A 22 0.61 15.95 -7.16
C LYS A 22 0.59 15.34 -5.75
N ILE A 23 -0.30 15.81 -4.88
CA ILE A 23 -0.40 15.36 -3.48
C ILE A 23 -0.92 13.92 -3.43
N LEU A 24 -1.98 13.59 -4.18
CA LEU A 24 -2.51 12.23 -4.17
C LEU A 24 -1.57 11.23 -4.84
N ASN A 25 -0.87 11.64 -5.90
CA ASN A 25 0.16 10.80 -6.51
C ASN A 25 1.33 10.56 -5.54
N PHE A 26 1.78 11.59 -4.82
CA PHE A 26 2.80 11.43 -3.79
C PHE A 26 2.33 10.48 -2.68
N GLY A 27 1.12 10.69 -2.16
CA GLY A 27 0.51 9.80 -1.15
C GLY A 27 0.45 8.36 -1.63
N ALA A 28 -0.05 8.13 -2.85
CA ALA A 28 -0.11 6.81 -3.47
C ALA A 28 1.26 6.11 -3.53
N LYS A 29 2.32 6.83 -3.94
CA LYS A 29 3.68 6.30 -3.97
C LYS A 29 4.18 5.98 -2.55
N PHE A 30 3.96 6.90 -1.61
CA PHE A 30 4.35 6.72 -0.21
C PHE A 30 3.72 5.45 0.39
N PHE A 31 2.39 5.29 0.28
CA PHE A 31 1.69 4.11 0.77
C PHE A 31 2.18 2.82 0.09
N MET A 32 2.46 2.87 -1.22
CA MET A 32 3.02 1.73 -1.96
C MET A 32 4.41 1.35 -1.42
N TYR A 33 5.31 2.31 -1.15
CA TYR A 33 6.63 2.01 -0.61
C TYR A 33 6.55 1.45 0.82
N CYS A 34 5.68 2.01 1.67
CA CYS A 34 5.41 1.46 2.98
C CYS A 34 4.94 0.00 2.90
N TYR A 35 4.07 -0.32 1.94
CA TYR A 35 3.60 -1.68 1.71
C TYR A 35 4.72 -2.65 1.29
N ILE A 36 5.59 -2.24 0.38
CA ILE A 36 6.65 -3.11 -0.17
C ILE A 36 7.83 -3.27 0.79
N ILE A 37 8.10 -2.27 1.63
CA ILE A 37 9.28 -2.24 2.49
C ILE A 37 8.91 -2.56 3.94
N LEU A 38 8.01 -1.78 4.53
CA LEU A 38 7.75 -1.85 5.98
C LEU A 38 7.02 -3.13 6.37
N ILE A 39 6.04 -3.58 5.57
CA ILE A 39 5.29 -4.80 5.89
C ILE A 39 6.19 -6.05 5.81
N PRO A 40 6.98 -6.27 4.74
CA PRO A 40 7.91 -7.40 4.71
C PRO A 40 9.02 -7.31 5.76
N LEU A 41 9.53 -6.11 6.05
CA LEU A 41 10.54 -5.93 7.10
C LEU A 41 9.96 -6.31 8.48
N ASN A 42 8.74 -5.87 8.79
CA ASN A 42 8.06 -6.24 10.02
C ASN A 42 7.85 -7.77 10.10
N LEU A 43 7.40 -8.40 9.02
CA LEU A 43 7.27 -9.86 8.97
C LEU A 43 8.61 -10.57 9.21
N LEU A 44 9.69 -10.10 8.58
CA LEU A 44 11.02 -10.68 8.74
C LEU A 44 11.51 -10.60 10.20
N LEU A 45 11.32 -9.44 10.85
CA LEU A 45 11.70 -9.26 12.25
C LEU A 45 10.91 -10.19 13.18
N ASN A 46 9.60 -10.34 12.95
CA ASN A 46 8.76 -11.22 13.77
C ASN A 46 9.06 -12.72 13.54
N ILE A 47 9.49 -13.09 12.33
CA ILE A 47 9.99 -14.45 12.03
C ILE A 47 11.28 -14.72 12.81
N ILE A 48 12.22 -13.76 12.85
CA ILE A 48 13.48 -13.88 13.59
C ILE A 48 13.22 -13.99 15.10
N SER A 49 12.23 -13.25 15.62
CA SER A 49 11.86 -13.32 17.04
C SER A 49 10.96 -14.50 17.40
N LEU A 50 10.58 -15.35 16.43
CA LEU A 50 9.66 -16.48 16.60
C LEU A 50 8.31 -16.09 17.21
N ASP A 51 7.84 -14.87 16.90
CA ASP A 51 6.59 -14.34 17.42
C ASP A 51 5.41 -14.69 16.50
N LEU A 52 4.80 -15.84 16.76
CA LEU A 52 3.69 -16.38 15.96
C LEU A 52 2.48 -15.45 15.88
N GLU A 53 2.15 -14.74 16.96
CA GLU A 53 1.01 -13.82 16.98
C GLU A 53 1.26 -12.66 16.01
N ASN A 54 2.44 -12.04 16.10
CA ASN A 54 2.81 -10.93 15.24
C ASN A 54 3.06 -11.34 13.79
N ILE A 55 3.49 -12.58 13.52
CA ILE A 55 3.57 -13.12 12.16
C ILE A 55 2.17 -13.22 11.54
N ILE A 56 1.20 -13.79 12.27
CA ILE A 56 -0.19 -13.91 11.80
C ILE A 56 -0.76 -12.50 11.53
N PHE A 57 -0.55 -11.55 12.45
CA PHE A 57 -0.97 -10.17 12.27
C PHE A 57 -0.32 -9.51 11.06
N GLY A 58 0.99 -9.73 10.84
CA GLY A 58 1.70 -9.24 9.66
C GLY A 58 1.15 -9.77 8.34
N CYS A 59 0.74 -11.03 8.30
CA CYS A 59 0.06 -11.63 7.14
C CYS A 59 -1.30 -10.98 6.88
N PHE A 60 -2.09 -10.71 7.93
CA PHE A 60 -3.34 -9.97 7.79
C PHE A 60 -3.10 -8.54 7.29
N LEU A 61 -2.09 -7.86 7.80
CA LEU A 61 -1.71 -6.51 7.34
C LEU A 61 -1.38 -6.48 5.85
N PHE A 62 -0.75 -7.52 5.30
CA PHE A 62 -0.47 -7.60 3.86
C PHE A 62 -1.76 -7.56 3.00
N ILE A 63 -2.88 -8.05 3.52
CA ILE A 63 -4.16 -8.04 2.81
C ILE A 63 -4.95 -6.76 3.12
N ILE A 64 -5.03 -6.38 4.40
CA ILE A 64 -5.88 -5.28 4.87
C ILE A 64 -5.33 -3.91 4.43
N TYR A 65 -4.02 -3.75 4.42
CA TYR A 65 -3.37 -2.47 4.08
C TYR A 65 -3.79 -1.90 2.72
N PRO A 66 -3.71 -2.65 1.59
CA PRO A 66 -4.15 -2.13 0.29
C PRO A 66 -5.66 -1.86 0.22
N ILE A 67 -6.47 -2.58 1.00
CA ILE A 67 -7.92 -2.35 1.08
C ILE A 67 -8.19 -1.02 1.78
N MET A 68 -7.61 -0.80 2.95
CA MET A 68 -7.74 0.44 3.71
C MET A 68 -7.23 1.64 2.93
N TYR A 69 -6.08 1.49 2.26
CA TYR A 69 -5.57 2.50 1.33
C TYR A 69 -6.60 2.89 0.26
N ARG A 70 -7.24 1.90 -0.39
CA ARG A 70 -8.23 2.17 -1.45
C ARG A 70 -9.47 2.89 -0.93
N ILE A 71 -9.90 2.59 0.29
CA ILE A 71 -11.02 3.29 0.93
C ILE A 71 -10.65 4.76 1.15
N VAL A 72 -9.52 5.02 1.83
CA VAL A 72 -9.05 6.38 2.16
C VAL A 72 -8.84 7.20 0.89
N MET A 73 -8.10 6.67 -0.08
CA MET A 73 -7.83 7.38 -1.33
C MET A 73 -9.06 7.49 -2.22
N GLY A 74 -10.02 6.57 -2.10
CA GLY A 74 -11.32 6.66 -2.75
C GLY A 74 -12.10 7.88 -2.26
N PHE A 75 -12.17 8.07 -0.94
CA PHE A 75 -12.77 9.27 -0.35
C PHE A 75 -12.02 10.55 -0.76
N GLN A 76 -10.68 10.54 -0.71
CA GLN A 76 -9.89 11.70 -1.14
C GLN A 76 -10.16 12.05 -2.60
N ARG A 77 -10.35 11.04 -3.47
CA ARG A 77 -10.68 11.25 -4.87
C ARG A 77 -12.05 11.92 -5.05
N LEU A 78 -13.06 11.51 -4.28
CA LEU A 78 -14.39 12.11 -4.29
C LEU A 78 -14.36 13.57 -3.83
N ILE A 79 -13.62 13.87 -2.76
CA ILE A 79 -13.47 15.23 -2.22
C ILE A 79 -12.81 16.16 -3.23
N HIS A 80 -11.78 15.70 -3.93
CA HIS A 80 -11.03 16.50 -4.90
C HIS A 80 -11.62 16.47 -6.32
N GLY A 81 -12.71 15.73 -6.56
CA GLY A 81 -13.37 15.65 -7.87
C GLY A 81 -12.54 14.95 -8.97
N ILE A 82 -11.75 13.94 -8.62
CA ILE A 82 -10.75 13.27 -9.49
C ILE A 82 -11.25 11.96 -10.14
#